data_AF-A0AAU5PYW4-F1
#
_entry.id   AF-A0AAU5PYW4-F1
#
_cell.length_a   1.000
_cell.length_b   1.000
_cell.length_c   1.000
_cell.angle_alpha   90.00
_cell.angle_beta   90.00
_cell.angle_gamma   90.00
#
_symmetry.space_group_name_H-M   'P 1'
#
loop_
_entity.id
_entity.type
_entity.pdbx_description
1 polymer ?
#
loop_
_entity_poly.entity_id
_entity_poly.type
_entity_poly.pdbx_seq_one_letter_code
_entity_poly.pdbx_strand_id
1 'polypeptide(L)'
;MSQPRRTSRRRAWTALTLPALLCALAACSAGPATGGSTDAAGPARDASSTPTPTGPPGTLFDDFDYTGADDPSLTARGWEIRTGGGGPGIKDTWSADGAAFPADPTAEGGKVLRLRSSTDGTEQGTTQVEAQTTSGNLFTGTYAARVHLSDKPTSGRDGDHVVQTFFPISPSDSSENYSELDFEYLPNGGWGSVGPQLDNVSWYRADPPDRVHHTLERRLEGWHTMVITAMDGKVTYSLDGTKLFTSSGKYVPRERMDIHFSNWLIDLPFTGGPRIWDMKVDWVYYKADEAVSPKDLQETVDGFHRTGTDYVNTVPKP
;
A
#
# COMPACT_ATOMS: atom_id res chain seq x y z
N MET A 1 -18.39 20.31 3.06
CA MET A 1 -17.12 20.99 3.41
C MET A 1 -16.05 20.42 2.50
N SER A 2 -15.27 21.25 1.81
CA SER A 2 -14.36 20.79 0.76
C SER A 2 -13.03 20.35 1.35
N GLN A 3 -12.65 19.09 1.13
CA GLN A 3 -11.27 18.65 1.33
C GLN A 3 -10.33 19.51 0.47
N PRO A 4 -9.09 19.79 0.95
CA PRO A 4 -8.12 20.53 0.17
C PRO A 4 -7.82 19.83 -1.16
N ARG A 5 -7.58 20.62 -2.22
CA ARG A 5 -7.21 20.11 -3.55
C ARG A 5 -5.95 19.24 -3.44
N ARG A 6 -6.05 17.98 -3.89
CA ARG A 6 -4.89 17.10 -4.02
C ARG A 6 -3.94 17.66 -5.08
N THR A 7 -2.65 17.76 -4.76
CA THR A 7 -1.59 18.04 -5.74
C THR A 7 -1.17 16.74 -6.40
N SER A 8 -1.01 16.78 -7.74
CA SER A 8 -0.74 15.60 -8.57
C SER A 8 0.41 14.75 -8.03
N ARG A 9 0.10 13.48 -7.72
CA ARG A 9 1.09 12.42 -7.54
C ARG A 9 1.67 12.09 -8.93
N ARG A 10 2.94 12.41 -9.19
CA ARG A 10 3.68 11.90 -10.35
C ARG A 10 4.70 10.89 -9.86
N ARG A 11 4.64 9.65 -10.38
CA ARG A 11 5.73 8.67 -10.18
C ARG A 11 7.00 9.23 -10.80
N ALA A 12 7.94 9.67 -9.98
CA ALA A 12 9.29 9.99 -10.42
C ALA A 12 10.07 8.68 -10.49
N TRP A 13 10.27 8.15 -11.69
CA TRP A 13 11.18 7.03 -11.91
C TRP A 13 12.60 7.56 -11.79
N THR A 14 13.25 7.39 -10.64
CA THR A 14 14.68 7.65 -10.50
C THR A 14 15.45 6.55 -11.23
N ALA A 15 15.86 6.83 -12.47
CA ALA A 15 16.83 6.00 -13.16
C ALA A 15 18.18 6.13 -12.42
N LEU A 16 18.61 5.07 -11.71
CA LEU A 16 19.98 5.00 -11.19
C LEU A 16 20.95 4.95 -12.38
N THR A 17 21.57 6.09 -12.70
CA THR A 17 22.75 6.12 -13.56
C THR A 17 23.96 5.69 -12.73
N LEU A 18 24.44 4.46 -12.96
CA LEU A 18 25.74 4.01 -12.49
C LEU A 18 26.85 4.86 -13.16
N PRO A 19 27.75 5.51 -12.40
CA PRO A 19 28.90 6.16 -13.00
C PRO A 19 29.93 5.10 -13.40
N ALA A 20 30.10 4.94 -14.72
CA ALA A 20 31.20 4.19 -15.30
C ALA A 20 32.52 4.95 -15.05
N LEU A 21 33.35 4.44 -14.15
CA LEU A 21 34.74 4.91 -14.02
C LEU A 21 35.58 4.30 -15.14
N LEU A 22 35.90 5.11 -16.15
CA LEU A 22 36.99 4.85 -17.09
C LEU A 22 38.33 5.10 -16.40
N CYS A 23 39.16 4.07 -16.27
CA CYS A 23 40.61 4.23 -16.20
C CYS A 23 41.23 3.49 -17.39
N ALA A 24 41.74 4.25 -18.35
CA ALA A 24 42.62 3.75 -19.39
C ALA A 24 44.07 4.02 -18.98
N LEU A 25 44.95 3.03 -19.17
CA LEU A 25 46.34 3.25 -19.60
C LEU A 25 46.90 1.96 -20.23
N ALA A 26 47.37 2.16 -21.47
CA ALA A 26 48.19 1.34 -22.37
C ALA A 26 49.43 0.72 -21.69
N ALA A 27 50.20 -0.24 -22.22
CA ALA A 27 50.23 -1.13 -23.39
C ALA A 27 51.38 -2.14 -23.12
N CYS A 28 51.41 -3.28 -23.82
CA CYS A 28 52.61 -3.84 -24.49
C CYS A 28 52.40 -5.30 -24.94
N SER A 29 52.57 -5.49 -26.26
CA SER A 29 53.33 -6.56 -26.94
C SER A 29 52.82 -8.00 -26.97
N ALA A 30 52.81 -8.55 -28.20
CA ALA A 30 52.33 -9.88 -28.57
C ALA A 30 53.43 -10.95 -28.71
N GLY A 31 53.04 -12.20 -28.42
CA GLY A 31 53.44 -13.46 -29.11
C GLY A 31 54.55 -14.32 -28.48
N PRO A 32 54.69 -15.62 -28.83
CA PRO A 32 53.73 -16.56 -29.44
C PRO A 32 53.65 -17.97 -28.76
N ALA A 33 52.62 -18.74 -29.14
CA ALA A 33 52.45 -20.20 -29.21
C ALA A 33 53.12 -21.15 -28.17
N THR A 34 52.32 -22.06 -27.57
CA THR A 34 52.43 -23.54 -27.71
C THR A 34 51.51 -24.28 -26.72
N GLY A 35 50.86 -25.36 -27.20
CA GLY A 35 50.62 -26.56 -26.39
C GLY A 35 49.27 -26.71 -25.66
N GLY A 36 48.39 -27.56 -26.24
CA GLY A 36 47.93 -28.78 -25.58
C GLY A 36 46.84 -28.73 -24.50
N SER A 37 45.84 -29.60 -24.72
CA SER A 37 44.98 -30.28 -23.74
C SER A 37 43.57 -29.71 -23.52
N THR A 38 42.66 -30.41 -24.18
CA THR A 38 41.33 -30.87 -23.74
C THR A 38 40.95 -30.57 -22.30
N ASP A 39 39.84 -29.86 -22.10
CA ASP A 39 38.94 -30.14 -20.98
C ASP A 39 37.48 -29.88 -21.36
N ALA A 40 36.64 -30.79 -20.88
CA ALA A 40 35.26 -30.99 -21.26
C ALA A 40 34.37 -29.79 -20.91
N ALA A 41 33.54 -29.38 -21.87
CA ALA A 41 32.42 -28.49 -21.62
C ALA A 41 31.37 -29.22 -20.75
N GLY A 42 31.33 -28.89 -19.46
CA GLY A 42 30.22 -29.26 -18.58
C GLY A 42 28.91 -28.59 -19.05
N PRO A 43 27.75 -29.23 -18.83
CA PRO A 43 26.49 -28.66 -19.27
C PRO A 43 26.24 -27.31 -18.61
N ALA A 44 25.89 -26.33 -19.45
CA ALA A 44 25.45 -25.02 -19.02
C ALA A 44 24.30 -25.18 -18.03
N ARG A 45 24.45 -24.57 -16.85
CA ARG A 45 23.35 -24.45 -15.88
C ARG A 45 22.27 -23.61 -16.54
N ASP A 46 21.16 -24.28 -16.80
CA ASP A 46 19.97 -23.69 -17.39
C ASP A 46 19.49 -22.49 -16.57
N ALA A 47 18.99 -21.50 -17.29
CA ALA A 47 18.57 -20.22 -16.77
C ALA A 47 17.54 -20.38 -15.64
N SER A 48 17.70 -19.51 -14.63
CA SER A 48 16.78 -19.30 -13.52
C SER A 48 15.33 -19.27 -13.98
N SER A 49 14.59 -20.36 -13.74
CA SER A 49 13.14 -20.37 -13.88
C SER A 49 12.58 -19.56 -12.70
N THR A 50 12.01 -18.41 -13.00
CA THR A 50 11.24 -17.66 -12.02
C THR A 50 10.07 -18.56 -11.61
N PRO A 51 9.91 -18.91 -10.31
CA PRO A 51 8.82 -19.79 -9.91
C PRO A 51 7.48 -19.18 -10.33
N THR A 52 6.66 -19.96 -11.03
CA THR A 52 5.29 -19.57 -11.36
C THR A 52 4.57 -19.31 -10.03
N PRO A 53 3.88 -18.16 -9.88
CA PRO A 53 3.11 -17.89 -8.67
C PRO A 53 2.13 -19.03 -8.42
N THR A 54 2.18 -19.60 -7.22
CA THR A 54 1.27 -20.68 -6.80
C THR A 54 0.12 -20.09 -6.02
N GLY A 55 -1.10 -20.55 -6.25
CA GLY A 55 -2.31 -20.07 -5.57
C GLY A 55 -3.55 -20.05 -6.48
N PRO A 56 -4.74 -19.71 -5.93
CA PRO A 56 -5.96 -19.61 -6.70
C PRO A 56 -5.83 -18.54 -7.80
N PRO A 57 -6.32 -18.74 -9.03
CA PRO A 57 -6.20 -17.75 -10.12
C PRO A 57 -6.77 -16.37 -9.74
N GLY A 58 -6.16 -15.29 -10.25
CA GLY A 58 -6.65 -13.93 -10.03
C GLY A 58 -6.51 -13.42 -8.59
N THR A 59 -5.62 -14.01 -7.80
CA THR A 59 -5.47 -13.71 -6.37
C THR A 59 -4.18 -12.96 -6.10
N LEU A 60 -4.25 -11.91 -5.30
CA LEU A 60 -3.12 -11.32 -4.59
C LEU A 60 -3.33 -11.57 -3.10
N PHE A 61 -2.31 -12.05 -2.40
CA PHE A 61 -2.26 -12.16 -0.95
C PHE A 61 -0.86 -11.82 -0.47
N ASP A 62 -0.77 -11.09 0.64
CA ASP A 62 0.49 -10.77 1.31
C ASP A 62 0.21 -10.59 2.81
N ASP A 63 0.91 -11.33 3.67
CA ASP A 63 0.86 -11.21 5.15
C ASP A 63 2.00 -10.36 5.72
N PHE A 64 2.76 -9.71 4.83
CA PHE A 64 3.87 -8.83 5.17
C PHE A 64 4.99 -9.50 5.98
N ASP A 65 5.28 -10.80 5.75
CA ASP A 65 6.48 -11.46 6.26
C ASP A 65 7.78 -10.97 5.58
N TYR A 66 8.14 -9.72 5.87
CA TYR A 66 9.37 -9.08 5.41
C TYR A 66 10.32 -8.83 6.59
N THR A 67 11.59 -8.55 6.28
CA THR A 67 12.61 -8.23 7.29
C THR A 67 12.80 -6.72 7.49
N GLY A 68 12.44 -5.89 6.51
CA GLY A 68 12.65 -4.44 6.52
C GLY A 68 12.10 -3.74 5.29
N ALA A 69 12.10 -2.41 5.29
CA ALA A 69 11.68 -1.60 4.14
C ALA A 69 12.63 -1.72 2.94
N ASP A 70 13.86 -2.19 3.17
CA ASP A 70 14.90 -2.48 2.17
C ASP A 70 14.98 -3.97 1.80
N ASP A 71 14.07 -4.82 2.30
CA ASP A 71 13.99 -6.23 1.94
C ASP A 71 13.79 -6.36 0.42
N PRO A 72 14.70 -7.02 -0.32
CA PRO A 72 14.57 -7.14 -1.78
C PRO A 72 13.30 -7.89 -2.19
N SER A 73 12.75 -8.73 -1.32
CA SER A 73 11.49 -9.46 -1.55
C SER A 73 10.30 -8.52 -1.61
N LEU A 74 10.31 -7.40 -0.86
CA LEU A 74 9.24 -6.42 -0.85
C LEU A 74 9.03 -5.83 -2.26
N THR A 75 10.11 -5.31 -2.85
CA THR A 75 10.08 -4.78 -4.22
C THR A 75 9.82 -5.87 -5.26
N ALA A 76 10.40 -7.06 -5.09
CA ALA A 76 10.16 -8.20 -5.99
C ALA A 76 8.69 -8.67 -5.99
N ARG A 77 7.99 -8.48 -4.87
CA ARG A 77 6.55 -8.74 -4.69
C ARG A 77 5.67 -7.54 -5.10
N GLY A 78 6.28 -6.48 -5.63
CA GLY A 78 5.58 -5.37 -6.25
C GLY A 78 5.18 -4.25 -5.29
N TRP A 79 5.75 -4.22 -4.08
CA TRP A 79 5.55 -3.13 -3.13
C TRP A 79 6.61 -2.03 -3.26
N GLU A 80 6.21 -0.81 -2.93
CA GLU A 80 7.07 0.35 -2.80
C GLU A 80 6.68 1.11 -1.53
N ILE A 81 7.67 1.56 -0.76
CA ILE A 81 7.44 2.54 0.31
C ILE A 81 7.68 3.94 -0.25
N ARG A 82 6.68 4.80 -0.13
CA ARG A 82 6.70 6.14 -0.72
C ARG A 82 7.79 7.01 -0.09
N THR A 83 8.62 7.58 -0.95
CA THR A 83 9.60 8.63 -0.61
C THR A 83 9.37 9.93 -1.39
N GLY A 84 8.49 9.89 -2.40
CA GLY A 84 8.15 11.04 -3.23
C GLY A 84 7.16 12.00 -2.57
N GLY A 85 7.27 13.29 -2.90
CA GLY A 85 6.34 14.34 -2.46
C GLY A 85 4.95 14.25 -3.09
N GLY A 86 4.19 15.35 -3.03
CA GLY A 86 2.80 15.42 -3.50
C GLY A 86 1.77 15.19 -2.38
N GLY A 87 0.49 15.35 -2.72
CA GLY A 87 -0.59 15.26 -1.74
C GLY A 87 -1.09 13.84 -1.46
N PRO A 88 -2.05 13.69 -0.52
CA PRO A 88 -2.44 14.69 0.47
C PRO A 88 -1.37 14.82 1.59
N GLY A 89 -1.70 15.51 2.68
CA GLY A 89 -0.87 15.62 3.87
C GLY A 89 0.13 16.78 3.89
N ILE A 90 0.98 16.79 4.91
CA ILE A 90 2.02 17.80 5.07
C ILE A 90 3.05 17.64 3.95
N LYS A 91 3.24 18.71 3.17
CA LYS A 91 4.06 18.67 1.97
C LYS A 91 5.51 18.24 2.28
N ASP A 92 6.09 17.44 1.40
CA ASP A 92 7.51 17.03 1.43
C ASP A 92 7.96 16.32 2.73
N THR A 93 7.04 15.63 3.42
CA THR A 93 7.31 14.87 4.66
C THR A 93 7.10 13.36 4.55
N TRP A 94 6.86 12.82 3.35
CA TRP A 94 6.72 11.38 3.13
C TRP A 94 8.08 10.69 3.24
N SER A 95 8.21 9.70 4.12
CA SER A 95 9.47 8.98 4.38
C SER A 95 9.23 7.47 4.52
N ALA A 96 10.22 6.69 4.07
CA ALA A 96 10.23 5.25 4.27
C ALA A 96 10.60 4.84 5.70
N ASP A 97 11.20 5.72 6.50
CA ASP A 97 11.63 5.44 7.87
C ASP A 97 10.47 5.05 8.82
N GLY A 98 9.24 5.44 8.45
CA GLY A 98 8.02 5.08 9.17
C GLY A 98 7.57 3.64 8.95
N ALA A 99 8.02 2.98 7.87
CA ALA A 99 7.62 1.63 7.52
C ALA A 99 8.52 0.59 8.20
N ALA A 100 7.91 -0.41 8.83
CA ALA A 100 8.63 -1.53 9.43
C ALA A 100 7.78 -2.79 9.43
N PHE A 101 8.43 -3.95 9.63
CA PHE A 101 7.79 -5.27 9.61
C PHE A 101 8.00 -6.03 10.94
N PRO A 102 7.55 -5.47 12.08
CA PRO A 102 7.77 -6.11 13.37
C PRO A 102 6.90 -7.37 13.54
N ALA A 103 7.36 -8.28 14.40
CA ALA A 103 6.48 -9.31 14.93
C ALA A 103 5.37 -8.68 15.77
N ASP A 104 4.15 -9.19 15.63
CA ASP A 104 2.99 -8.80 16.43
C ASP A 104 2.21 -10.06 16.83
N PRO A 105 2.16 -10.42 18.12
CA PRO A 105 1.47 -11.64 18.57
C PRO A 105 -0.06 -11.56 18.42
N THR A 106 -0.61 -10.40 18.05
CA THR A 106 -2.04 -10.21 17.79
C THR A 106 -2.40 -10.27 16.31
N ALA A 107 -1.40 -10.38 15.43
CA ALA A 107 -1.56 -10.63 14.00
C ALA A 107 -1.71 -12.13 13.72
N GLU A 108 -2.47 -12.47 12.69
CA GLU A 108 -2.72 -13.87 12.28
C GLU A 108 -1.49 -14.49 11.63
N GLY A 109 -0.71 -13.71 10.86
CA GLY A 109 0.58 -14.12 10.27
C GLY A 109 1.79 -13.94 11.20
N GLY A 110 1.60 -13.35 12.38
CA GLY A 110 2.64 -13.12 13.39
C GLY A 110 3.60 -11.95 13.10
N LYS A 111 3.50 -11.33 11.91
CA LYS A 111 4.12 -10.06 11.53
C LYS A 111 3.07 -9.11 10.96
N VAL A 112 3.44 -7.84 10.86
CA VAL A 112 2.59 -6.78 10.31
C VAL A 112 3.42 -5.81 9.49
N LEU A 113 2.83 -5.20 8.48
CA LEU A 113 3.28 -3.89 8.02
C LEU A 113 2.88 -2.84 9.06
N ARG A 114 3.84 -2.18 9.70
CA ARG A 114 3.60 -1.01 10.56
C ARG A 114 3.91 0.27 9.80
N LEU A 115 2.94 1.17 9.77
CA LEU A 115 3.03 2.51 9.21
C LEU A 115 3.04 3.56 10.33
N ARG A 116 4.25 4.03 10.67
CA ARG A 116 4.48 5.05 11.70
C ARG A 116 4.58 6.46 11.12
N SER A 117 3.77 7.36 11.64
CA SER A 117 3.89 8.81 11.41
C SER A 117 4.30 9.52 12.69
N SER A 118 5.00 10.63 12.57
CA SER A 118 5.42 11.43 13.72
C SER A 118 5.28 12.91 13.46
N THR A 119 5.07 13.69 14.53
CA THR A 119 5.07 15.15 14.46
C THR A 119 5.41 15.79 15.80
N ASP A 120 6.09 16.93 15.79
CA ASP A 120 6.17 17.86 16.93
C ASP A 120 5.24 19.08 16.76
N GLY A 121 4.50 19.15 15.66
CA GLY A 121 3.68 20.30 15.26
C GLY A 121 4.36 21.26 14.28
N THR A 122 5.60 20.98 13.86
CA THR A 122 6.29 21.70 12.79
C THR A 122 6.40 20.82 11.54
N GLU A 123 6.53 21.43 10.36
CA GLU A 123 6.74 20.70 9.10
C GLU A 123 8.06 19.90 9.13
N GLN A 124 9.14 20.49 9.65
CA GLN A 124 10.46 19.86 9.75
C GLN A 124 10.48 18.66 10.71
N GLY A 125 9.68 18.72 11.78
CA GLY A 125 9.53 17.64 12.74
C GLY A 125 8.41 16.65 12.38
N THR A 126 7.84 16.72 11.17
CA THR A 126 6.76 15.84 10.73
C THR A 126 7.26 14.82 9.72
N THR A 127 6.82 13.57 9.89
CA THR A 127 6.99 12.48 8.93
C THR A 127 5.68 11.73 8.73
N GLN A 128 5.40 11.39 7.48
CA GLN A 128 4.24 10.61 7.05
C GLN A 128 4.72 9.40 6.27
N VAL A 129 3.90 8.35 6.18
CA VAL A 129 4.32 7.09 5.56
C VAL A 129 3.19 6.48 4.73
N GLU A 130 3.56 5.94 3.58
CA GLU A 130 2.66 5.21 2.68
C GLU A 130 3.39 4.02 2.07
N ALA A 131 2.72 2.88 2.00
CA ALA A 131 3.13 1.70 1.25
C ALA A 131 2.14 1.48 0.11
N GLN A 132 2.64 1.18 -1.09
CA GLN A 132 1.82 1.06 -2.29
C GLN A 132 2.25 -0.13 -3.15
N THR A 133 1.29 -0.77 -3.82
CA THR A 133 1.62 -1.68 -4.93
C THR A 133 2.06 -0.87 -6.14
N THR A 134 2.80 -1.52 -7.04
CA THR A 134 3.35 -0.90 -8.25
C THR A 134 2.87 -1.54 -9.54
N SER A 135 2.01 -2.56 -9.44
CA SER A 135 1.63 -3.41 -10.56
C SER A 135 0.61 -2.77 -11.51
N GLY A 136 -0.22 -1.85 -11.02
CA GLY A 136 -1.25 -1.16 -11.81
C GLY A 136 -2.18 -2.12 -12.55
N ASN A 137 -2.41 -3.32 -12.00
CA ASN A 137 -3.13 -4.41 -12.66
C ASN A 137 -4.41 -4.86 -11.96
N LEU A 138 -4.83 -4.16 -10.90
CA LEU A 138 -6.02 -4.49 -10.11
C LEU A 138 -7.23 -3.71 -10.64
N PHE A 139 -8.42 -4.31 -10.79
CA PHE A 139 -9.57 -3.62 -11.37
C PHE A 139 -10.91 -3.91 -10.66
N THR A 140 -11.77 -4.73 -11.25
CA THR A 140 -13.00 -5.20 -10.63
C THR A 140 -12.71 -6.45 -9.81
N GLY A 141 -13.40 -6.59 -8.68
CA GLY A 141 -13.16 -7.69 -7.76
C GLY A 141 -13.39 -7.32 -6.29
N THR A 142 -12.81 -8.14 -5.42
CA THR A 142 -12.85 -7.94 -3.97
C THR A 142 -11.47 -7.56 -3.47
N TYR A 143 -11.37 -6.39 -2.85
CA TYR A 143 -10.21 -5.90 -2.12
C TYR A 143 -10.49 -6.04 -0.64
N ALA A 144 -9.56 -6.62 0.12
CA ALA A 144 -9.70 -6.75 1.55
C ALA A 144 -8.36 -6.55 2.26
N ALA A 145 -8.40 -6.02 3.48
CA ALA A 145 -7.25 -5.94 4.35
C ALA A 145 -7.69 -6.07 5.82
N ARG A 146 -6.85 -6.68 6.63
CA ARG A 146 -6.99 -6.68 8.09
C ARG A 146 -6.06 -5.62 8.67
N VAL A 147 -6.64 -4.58 9.24
CA VAL A 147 -5.95 -3.35 9.63
C VAL A 147 -6.16 -3.10 11.13
N HIS A 148 -5.10 -2.76 11.85
CA HIS A 148 -5.18 -2.24 13.19
C HIS A 148 -5.20 -0.71 13.13
N LEU A 149 -6.30 -0.12 13.56
CA LEU A 149 -6.45 1.34 13.68
C LEU A 149 -6.13 1.80 15.11
N SER A 150 -5.59 3.01 15.22
CA SER A 150 -5.31 3.65 16.52
C SER A 150 -6.25 4.82 16.76
N ASP A 151 -6.82 4.91 17.97
CA ASP A 151 -7.67 6.04 18.39
C ASP A 151 -6.89 7.22 18.97
N LYS A 152 -5.63 6.97 19.36
CA LYS A 152 -4.73 7.89 20.05
C LYS A 152 -3.30 7.59 19.62
N PRO A 153 -2.34 8.51 19.80
CA PRO A 153 -0.97 8.23 19.44
C PRO A 153 -0.37 7.15 20.35
N THR A 154 0.56 6.36 19.79
CA THR A 154 1.40 5.41 20.52
C THR A 154 2.23 6.13 21.60
N SER A 155 2.64 7.38 21.35
CA SER A 155 3.30 8.24 22.34
C SER A 155 3.03 9.72 22.11
N GLY A 156 3.12 10.51 23.18
CA GLY A 156 2.82 11.94 23.16
C GLY A 156 1.37 12.26 23.49
N ARG A 157 0.99 13.55 23.42
CA ARG A 157 -0.39 13.98 23.64
C ARG A 157 -1.27 13.64 22.44
N ASP A 158 -2.54 13.37 22.67
CA ASP A 158 -3.52 13.15 21.61
C ASP A 158 -4.04 14.46 21.00
N GLY A 159 -4.75 14.36 19.88
CA GLY A 159 -5.51 15.44 19.25
C GLY A 159 -5.22 15.63 17.76
N ASP A 160 -4.08 15.15 17.25
CA ASP A 160 -3.70 15.35 15.84
C ASP A 160 -4.79 14.87 14.87
N HIS A 161 -5.02 15.62 13.80
CA HIS A 161 -5.91 15.23 12.70
C HIS A 161 -5.20 14.22 11.77
N VAL A 162 -4.96 13.03 12.30
CA VAL A 162 -4.38 11.89 11.58
C VAL A 162 -5.43 11.19 10.72
N VAL A 163 -5.00 10.64 9.59
CA VAL A 163 -5.81 9.80 8.70
C VAL A 163 -5.08 8.47 8.50
N GLN A 164 -5.76 7.37 8.79
CA GLN A 164 -5.29 6.00 8.61
C GLN A 164 -6.11 5.34 7.51
N THR A 165 -5.46 4.88 6.44
CA THR A 165 -6.16 4.59 5.18
C THR A 165 -5.85 3.22 4.59
N PHE A 166 -6.85 2.61 3.95
CA PHE A 166 -6.71 1.52 2.99
C PHE A 166 -7.51 1.86 1.74
N PHE A 167 -6.86 1.89 0.58
CA PHE A 167 -7.51 2.37 -0.64
C PHE A 167 -6.89 1.84 -1.93
N PRO A 168 -7.71 1.30 -2.85
CA PRO A 168 -7.35 1.18 -4.25
C PRO A 168 -7.46 2.54 -4.97
N ILE A 169 -6.45 2.90 -5.78
CA ILE A 169 -6.38 4.19 -6.48
C ILE A 169 -5.73 4.07 -7.87
N SER A 170 -6.19 4.91 -8.81
CA SER A 170 -5.57 5.10 -10.12
C SER A 170 -4.10 5.52 -10.01
N PRO A 171 -3.24 5.13 -10.98
CA PRO A 171 -1.83 5.54 -11.00
C PRO A 171 -1.59 7.06 -11.14
N SER A 172 -2.61 7.83 -11.53
CA SER A 172 -2.50 9.28 -11.73
C SER A 172 -3.81 10.00 -11.40
N ASP A 173 -3.71 11.03 -10.55
CA ASP A 173 -4.81 11.95 -10.20
C ASP A 173 -5.41 12.68 -11.40
N SER A 174 -4.65 12.82 -12.49
CA SER A 174 -5.09 13.52 -13.70
C SER A 174 -5.77 12.59 -14.71
N SER A 175 -5.94 11.32 -14.40
CA SER A 175 -6.56 10.36 -15.31
C SER A 175 -8.02 10.75 -15.61
N GLU A 176 -8.41 10.69 -16.88
CA GLU A 176 -9.82 10.85 -17.27
C GLU A 176 -10.70 9.73 -16.69
N ASN A 177 -10.08 8.59 -16.41
CA ASN A 177 -10.69 7.39 -15.84
C ASN A 177 -10.42 7.22 -14.34
N TYR A 178 -10.00 8.31 -13.66
CA TYR A 178 -9.70 8.30 -12.24
C TYR A 178 -10.73 7.52 -11.44
N SER A 179 -10.22 6.60 -10.63
CA SER A 179 -10.95 5.71 -9.76
C SER A 179 -10.20 5.64 -8.44
N GLU A 180 -10.88 5.86 -7.34
CA GLU A 180 -10.31 5.70 -5.99
C GLU A 180 -11.42 5.26 -5.05
N LEU A 181 -11.13 4.25 -4.23
CA LEU A 181 -12.08 3.63 -3.32
C LEU A 181 -11.48 3.60 -1.91
N ASP A 182 -11.91 4.49 -1.03
CA ASP A 182 -11.23 4.69 0.25
C ASP A 182 -11.96 4.09 1.45
N PHE A 183 -11.17 3.58 2.38
CA PHE A 183 -11.41 3.72 3.82
C PHE A 183 -10.47 4.80 4.38
N GLU A 184 -11.02 5.89 4.92
CA GLU A 184 -10.25 6.93 5.63
C GLU A 184 -10.72 7.01 7.09
N TYR A 185 -9.90 6.56 8.05
CA TYR A 185 -10.21 6.66 9.48
C TYR A 185 -9.55 7.87 10.12
N LEU A 186 -10.35 8.71 10.77
CA LEU A 186 -9.95 9.95 11.43
C LEU A 186 -10.37 9.89 12.91
N PRO A 187 -9.51 9.42 13.82
CA PRO A 187 -9.89 9.21 15.22
C PRO A 187 -10.22 10.51 15.98
N ASN A 188 -9.64 11.63 15.54
CA ASN A 188 -9.84 12.96 16.11
C ASN A 188 -10.65 13.89 15.19
N GLY A 189 -11.15 13.38 14.07
CA GLY A 189 -11.76 14.19 13.02
C GLY A 189 -10.72 14.94 12.18
N GLY A 190 -11.14 16.03 11.56
CA GLY A 190 -10.38 16.73 10.53
C GLY A 190 -11.31 17.28 9.44
N TRP A 191 -10.79 18.13 8.56
CA TRP A 191 -11.57 18.75 7.46
C TRP A 191 -12.89 19.44 7.89
N GLY A 192 -12.96 19.91 9.13
CA GLY A 192 -14.13 20.57 9.72
C GLY A 192 -15.09 19.64 10.47
N SER A 193 -14.86 18.33 10.47
CA SER A 193 -15.58 17.37 11.32
C SER A 193 -14.94 17.25 12.69
N VAL A 194 -15.76 16.95 13.70
CA VAL A 194 -15.32 16.71 15.09
C VAL A 194 -15.54 15.25 15.45
N GLY A 195 -14.52 14.62 16.05
CA GLY A 195 -14.64 13.29 16.62
C GLY A 195 -14.29 12.15 15.66
N PRO A 196 -14.36 10.91 16.15
CA PRO A 196 -13.92 9.74 15.43
C PRO A 196 -14.87 9.41 14.28
N GLN A 197 -14.33 9.30 13.07
CA GLN A 197 -15.11 8.92 11.90
C GLN A 197 -14.33 7.99 10.97
N LEU A 198 -15.05 7.09 10.31
CA LEU A 198 -14.57 6.32 9.17
C LEU A 198 -15.35 6.76 7.93
N ASP A 199 -14.65 7.36 6.98
CA ASP A 199 -15.22 7.72 5.69
C ASP A 199 -14.99 6.59 4.68
N ASN A 200 -16.07 6.18 4.03
CA ASN A 200 -16.05 5.32 2.85
C ASN A 200 -16.32 6.15 1.61
N VAL A 201 -15.37 6.23 0.69
CA VAL A 201 -15.42 7.18 -0.42
C VAL A 201 -15.21 6.48 -1.74
N SER A 202 -16.07 6.76 -2.74
CA SER A 202 -15.85 6.37 -4.13
C SER A 202 -15.68 7.62 -4.98
N TRP A 203 -14.49 7.80 -5.56
CA TRP A 203 -14.16 8.94 -6.39
C TRP A 203 -14.30 8.67 -7.88
N TYR A 204 -14.84 9.67 -8.57
CA TYR A 204 -14.86 9.75 -10.03
C TYR A 204 -13.75 10.67 -10.56
N ARG A 205 -13.40 11.74 -9.85
CA ARG A 205 -12.31 12.67 -10.20
C ARG A 205 -11.64 13.25 -8.95
N ALA A 206 -10.32 13.38 -8.98
CA ALA A 206 -9.56 14.04 -7.93
C ALA A 206 -9.74 15.56 -7.94
N ASP A 207 -9.66 16.22 -9.11
CA ASP A 207 -9.87 17.67 -9.27
C ASP A 207 -10.63 18.02 -10.58
N PRO A 208 -11.69 18.85 -10.51
CA PRO A 208 -12.42 19.18 -9.29
C PRO A 208 -12.95 17.90 -8.62
N PRO A 209 -13.04 17.87 -7.28
CA PRO A 209 -13.43 16.67 -6.56
C PRO A 209 -14.87 16.26 -6.93
N ASP A 210 -15.04 15.04 -7.42
CA ASP A 210 -16.34 14.43 -7.72
C ASP A 210 -16.36 13.03 -7.11
N ARG A 211 -17.15 12.85 -6.05
CA ARG A 211 -17.17 11.64 -5.23
C ARG A 211 -18.52 11.47 -4.53
N VAL A 212 -18.79 10.24 -4.11
CA VAL A 212 -19.84 9.93 -3.13
C VAL A 212 -19.21 9.28 -1.91
N HIS A 213 -19.81 9.50 -0.74
CA HIS A 213 -19.28 8.96 0.50
C HIS A 213 -20.36 8.63 1.51
N HIS A 214 -19.97 7.83 2.50
CA HIS A 214 -20.69 7.59 3.73
C HIS A 214 -19.71 7.74 4.91
N THR A 215 -20.19 8.30 6.01
CA THR A 215 -19.41 8.50 7.23
C THR A 215 -20.02 7.66 8.35
N LEU A 216 -19.19 6.82 8.96
CA LEU A 216 -19.51 6.10 10.18
C LEU A 216 -18.86 6.82 11.37
N GLU A 217 -19.66 7.45 12.23
CA GLU A 217 -19.19 8.13 13.44
C GLU A 217 -18.98 7.12 14.58
N ARG A 218 -17.78 6.52 14.64
CA ARG A 218 -17.46 5.47 15.61
C ARG A 218 -15.95 5.42 15.90
N ARG A 219 -15.61 5.11 17.15
CA ARG A 219 -14.26 4.69 17.56
C ARG A 219 -13.95 3.26 17.10
N LEU A 220 -12.82 3.09 16.43
CA LEU A 220 -12.42 1.85 15.76
C LEU A 220 -11.01 1.39 16.19
N GLU A 221 -10.55 1.74 17.40
CA GLU A 221 -9.29 1.21 17.92
C GLU A 221 -9.30 -0.32 17.91
N GLY A 222 -8.29 -0.92 17.27
CA GLY A 222 -8.13 -2.36 17.19
C GLY A 222 -8.11 -2.91 15.75
N TRP A 223 -8.10 -4.23 15.66
CA TRP A 223 -8.11 -4.99 14.41
C TRP A 223 -9.50 -5.00 13.76
N HIS A 224 -9.54 -4.68 12.48
CA HIS A 224 -10.74 -4.68 11.66
C HIS A 224 -10.47 -5.29 10.29
N THR A 225 -11.44 -6.05 9.77
CA THR A 225 -11.41 -6.51 8.38
C THR A 225 -12.20 -5.55 7.51
N MET A 226 -11.48 -4.80 6.68
CA MET A 226 -12.04 -3.83 5.73
C MET A 226 -12.16 -4.48 4.35
N VAL A 227 -13.35 -4.42 3.75
CA VAL A 227 -13.62 -5.04 2.44
C VAL A 227 -14.28 -4.05 1.50
N ILE A 228 -13.75 -3.96 0.28
CA ILE A 228 -14.32 -3.25 -0.86
C ILE A 228 -14.62 -4.27 -1.96
N THR A 229 -15.90 -4.47 -2.29
CA THR A 229 -16.32 -5.33 -3.39
C THR A 229 -16.82 -4.46 -4.55
N ALA A 230 -16.03 -4.37 -5.61
CA ALA A 230 -16.32 -3.62 -6.83
C ALA A 230 -16.71 -4.58 -7.97
N MET A 231 -17.99 -4.94 -8.03
CA MET A 231 -18.55 -5.93 -8.96
C MET A 231 -19.96 -5.51 -9.39
N ASP A 232 -20.41 -6.04 -10.54
CA ASP A 232 -21.78 -5.88 -11.03
C ASP A 232 -22.28 -4.42 -11.09
N GLY A 233 -21.38 -3.50 -11.46
CA GLY A 233 -21.68 -2.08 -11.58
C GLY A 233 -21.92 -1.36 -10.24
N LYS A 234 -21.40 -1.91 -9.13
CA LYS A 234 -21.51 -1.34 -7.78
C LYS A 234 -20.18 -1.47 -7.05
N VAL A 235 -19.99 -0.63 -6.03
CA VAL A 235 -18.92 -0.78 -5.03
C VAL A 235 -19.56 -0.87 -3.67
N THR A 236 -19.32 -1.95 -2.94
CA THR A 236 -19.82 -2.15 -1.58
C THR A 236 -18.68 -2.17 -0.58
N TYR A 237 -18.81 -1.36 0.48
CA TYR A 237 -17.86 -1.27 1.59
C TYR A 237 -18.44 -2.02 2.78
N SER A 238 -17.63 -2.89 3.38
CA SER A 238 -17.99 -3.62 4.59
C SER A 238 -16.85 -3.57 5.61
N LEU A 239 -17.23 -3.52 6.88
CA LEU A 239 -16.34 -3.56 8.02
C LEU A 239 -16.76 -4.71 8.93
N ASP A 240 -15.84 -5.62 9.23
CA ASP A 240 -16.08 -6.81 10.07
C ASP A 240 -17.31 -7.61 9.61
N GLY A 241 -17.42 -7.81 8.29
CA GLY A 241 -18.53 -8.52 7.66
C GLY A 241 -19.86 -7.75 7.60
N THR A 242 -19.94 -6.54 8.18
CA THR A 242 -21.13 -5.69 8.14
C THR A 242 -21.00 -4.65 7.03
N LYS A 243 -21.98 -4.62 6.13
CA LYS A 243 -22.04 -3.60 5.06
C LYS A 243 -22.26 -2.21 5.65
N LEU A 244 -21.44 -1.25 5.21
CA LEU A 244 -21.54 0.17 5.57
C LEU A 244 -22.19 0.99 4.46
N PHE A 245 -21.72 0.82 3.23
CA PHE A 245 -22.03 1.73 2.13
C PHE A 245 -22.03 1.00 0.78
N THR A 246 -22.86 1.45 -0.15
CA THR A 246 -22.80 1.02 -1.56
C THR A 246 -22.89 2.23 -2.47
N SER A 247 -21.91 2.39 -3.36
CA SER A 247 -21.95 3.32 -4.49
C SER A 247 -22.19 2.58 -5.81
N SER A 248 -22.53 3.31 -6.87
CA SER A 248 -22.82 2.74 -8.20
C SER A 248 -22.72 3.79 -9.30
N GLY A 249 -22.97 3.39 -10.55
CA GLY A 249 -22.97 4.31 -11.70
C GLY A 249 -21.56 4.77 -12.05
N LYS A 250 -21.35 6.09 -12.19
CA LYS A 250 -20.02 6.63 -12.57
C LYS A 250 -18.92 6.42 -11.53
N TYR A 251 -19.26 5.98 -10.32
CA TYR A 251 -18.33 5.82 -9.19
C TYR A 251 -17.75 4.41 -9.06
N VAL A 252 -18.01 3.52 -10.03
CA VAL A 252 -17.33 2.21 -10.11
C VAL A 252 -15.91 2.36 -10.68
N PRO A 253 -15.00 1.40 -10.49
CA PRO A 253 -13.69 1.42 -11.16
C PRO A 253 -13.82 1.58 -12.69
N ARG A 254 -13.02 2.49 -13.26
CA ARG A 254 -12.97 2.79 -14.70
C ARG A 254 -11.59 2.58 -15.30
N GLU A 255 -10.58 2.38 -14.48
CA GLU A 255 -9.25 1.95 -14.89
C GLU A 255 -8.62 1.04 -13.82
N ARG A 256 -7.51 0.39 -14.17
CA ARG A 256 -6.73 -0.40 -13.23
C ARG A 256 -6.09 0.50 -12.18
N MET A 257 -6.04 0.00 -10.96
CA MET A 257 -5.61 0.68 -9.75
C MET A 257 -4.45 -0.07 -9.09
N ASP A 258 -3.79 0.60 -8.16
CA ASP A 258 -2.89 0.05 -7.16
C ASP A 258 -3.55 0.06 -5.78
N ILE A 259 -3.09 -0.75 -4.84
CA ILE A 259 -3.50 -0.70 -3.43
C ILE A 259 -2.49 0.15 -2.66
N HIS A 260 -2.98 1.07 -1.84
CA HIS A 260 -2.20 1.90 -0.95
C HIS A 260 -2.68 1.76 0.50
N PHE A 261 -1.71 1.82 1.42
CA PHE A 261 -1.92 2.00 2.85
C PHE A 261 -1.13 3.22 3.30
N SER A 262 -1.76 4.11 4.07
CA SER A 262 -1.06 5.32 4.53
C SER A 262 -1.51 5.75 5.92
N ASN A 263 -0.58 6.39 6.63
CA ASN A 263 -0.82 7.04 7.90
C ASN A 263 -0.26 8.46 7.78
N TRP A 264 -1.11 9.48 7.87
CA TRP A 264 -0.71 10.84 7.47
C TRP A 264 -1.50 11.91 8.23
N LEU A 265 -1.03 13.16 8.21
CA LEU A 265 -1.64 14.27 8.96
C LEU A 265 -2.24 15.32 8.03
N ILE A 266 -3.48 15.71 8.30
CA ILE A 266 -4.20 16.72 7.51
C ILE A 266 -3.54 18.10 7.63
N ASP A 267 -3.21 18.48 8.87
CA ASP A 267 -2.70 19.78 9.26
C ASP A 267 -1.86 19.65 10.55
N LEU A 268 -1.30 20.77 11.02
CA LEU A 268 -0.45 20.84 12.22
C LEU A 268 -0.95 21.92 13.22
N PRO A 269 -2.20 21.86 13.71
CA PRO A 269 -2.77 22.92 14.54
C PRO A 269 -2.22 22.89 15.98
N PHE A 270 -1.51 21.83 16.38
CA PHE A 270 -1.02 21.63 17.73
C PHE A 270 0.51 21.66 17.79
N THR A 271 1.09 22.56 18.58
CA THR A 271 2.56 22.67 18.81
C THR A 271 2.98 22.08 20.16
N GLY A 272 4.11 21.37 20.26
CA GLY A 272 4.56 20.81 21.53
C GLY A 272 5.50 19.62 21.37
N GLY A 273 5.54 18.73 22.38
CA GLY A 273 6.39 17.55 22.35
C GLY A 273 6.05 16.57 21.22
N PRO A 274 6.99 15.65 20.90
CA PRO A 274 6.82 14.68 19.82
C PRO A 274 5.64 13.75 20.07
N ARG A 275 4.94 13.42 18.98
CA ARG A 275 3.78 12.54 18.94
C ARG A 275 4.00 11.50 17.85
N ILE A 276 3.64 10.25 18.14
CA ILE A 276 3.84 9.11 17.24
C ILE A 276 2.53 8.38 17.07
N TRP A 277 2.14 8.16 15.82
CA TRP A 277 0.94 7.41 15.45
C TRP A 277 1.35 6.16 14.68
N ASP A 278 0.75 5.01 15.03
CA ASP A 278 0.94 3.76 14.30
C ASP A 278 -0.39 3.28 13.72
N MET A 279 -0.38 2.92 12.44
CA MET A 279 -1.37 2.03 11.82
C MET A 279 -0.66 0.72 11.50
N LYS A 280 -1.35 -0.42 11.59
CA LYS A 280 -0.78 -1.71 11.20
C LYS A 280 -1.66 -2.44 10.20
N VAL A 281 -1.05 -3.27 9.36
CA VAL A 281 -1.74 -4.16 8.43
C VAL A 281 -1.19 -5.56 8.66
N ASP A 282 -2.09 -6.50 8.96
CA ASP A 282 -1.75 -7.92 9.15
C ASP A 282 -1.61 -8.58 7.78
N TRP A 283 -2.64 -8.46 6.94
CA TRP A 283 -2.61 -8.99 5.59
C TRP A 283 -3.44 -8.14 4.64
N VAL A 284 -3.16 -8.29 3.35
CA VAL A 284 -3.97 -7.79 2.24
C VAL A 284 -4.35 -8.93 1.31
N TYR A 285 -5.55 -8.85 0.76
CA TYR A 285 -6.11 -9.79 -0.18
C TYR A 285 -6.80 -9.05 -1.32
N TYR A 286 -6.59 -9.54 -2.54
CA TYR A 286 -7.40 -9.14 -3.68
C TYR A 286 -7.79 -10.36 -4.52
N LYS A 287 -9.04 -10.36 -5.00
CA LYS A 287 -9.56 -11.34 -5.95
C LYS A 287 -10.15 -10.65 -7.15
N ALA A 288 -9.55 -10.88 -8.31
CA ALA A 288 -10.01 -10.35 -9.59
C ALA A 288 -11.35 -10.95 -10.00
N ASP A 289 -12.25 -10.08 -10.49
CA ASP A 289 -13.51 -10.42 -11.15
C ASP A 289 -14.44 -11.32 -10.33
N GLU A 290 -14.35 -11.25 -9.01
CA GLU A 290 -15.18 -12.05 -8.11
C GLU A 290 -15.60 -11.26 -6.87
N ALA A 291 -16.87 -11.41 -6.49
CA ALA A 291 -17.40 -10.97 -5.21
C ALA A 291 -17.21 -12.09 -4.17
N VAL A 292 -16.25 -11.92 -3.27
CA VAL A 292 -15.92 -12.91 -2.24
C VAL A 292 -16.70 -12.59 -0.98
N SER A 293 -17.39 -13.58 -0.40
CA SER A 293 -18.13 -13.38 0.85
C SER A 293 -17.16 -13.22 2.04
N PRO A 294 -17.53 -12.52 3.13
CA PRO A 294 -16.67 -12.39 4.32
C PRO A 294 -16.23 -13.74 4.89
N LYS A 295 -17.10 -14.76 4.81
CA LYS A 295 -16.79 -16.11 5.28
C LYS A 295 -15.72 -16.76 4.40
N ASP A 296 -15.90 -16.74 3.08
CA ASP A 296 -14.97 -17.38 2.14
C ASP A 296 -13.61 -16.66 2.12
N LEU A 297 -13.61 -15.34 2.32
CA LEU A 297 -12.41 -14.54 2.52
C LEU A 297 -11.62 -15.05 3.73
N GLN A 298 -12.27 -15.16 4.91
CA GLN A 298 -11.60 -15.65 6.11
C GLN A 298 -11.11 -17.09 5.95
N GLU A 299 -11.93 -17.98 5.39
CA GLU A 299 -11.53 -19.38 5.14
C GLU A 299 -10.29 -19.47 4.21
N THR A 300 -10.21 -18.58 3.21
CA THR A 300 -9.08 -18.51 2.27
C THR A 300 -7.80 -18.03 2.96
N VAL A 301 -7.88 -16.93 3.73
CA VAL A 301 -6.73 -16.38 4.46
C VAL A 301 -6.23 -17.35 5.54
N ASP A 302 -7.15 -17.94 6.32
CA ASP A 302 -6.81 -19.00 7.28
C ASP A 302 -6.16 -20.21 6.58
N GLY A 303 -6.59 -20.49 5.34
CA GLY A 303 -5.96 -21.43 4.43
C GLY A 303 -4.48 -21.15 4.21
N PHE A 304 -4.16 -19.93 3.78
CA PHE A 304 -2.79 -19.49 3.52
C PHE A 304 -1.91 -19.55 4.78
N HIS A 305 -2.39 -19.01 5.91
CA HIS A 305 -1.64 -19.06 7.17
C HIS A 305 -1.37 -20.51 7.62
N ARG A 306 -2.36 -21.40 7.52
CA ARG A 306 -2.20 -22.81 7.92
C ARG A 306 -1.16 -23.56 7.09
N THR A 307 -0.98 -23.17 5.83
CA THR A 307 0.03 -23.77 4.93
C THR A 307 1.35 -23.00 4.93
N GLY A 308 1.48 -21.93 5.72
CA GLY A 308 2.68 -21.07 5.73
C GLY A 308 2.89 -20.33 4.41
N THR A 309 1.80 -19.99 3.70
CA THR A 309 1.85 -19.19 2.48
C THR A 309 1.78 -17.72 2.86
N ASP A 310 2.89 -17.02 2.69
CA ASP A 310 3.07 -15.60 3.03
C ASP A 310 2.69 -14.66 1.87
N TYR A 311 2.84 -15.15 0.63
CA TYR A 311 2.57 -14.36 -0.57
C TYR A 311 1.99 -15.19 -1.72
N VAL A 312 0.98 -14.63 -2.39
CA VAL A 312 0.38 -15.13 -3.64
C VAL A 312 0.21 -13.96 -4.58
N ASN A 313 0.57 -14.13 -5.86
CA ASN A 313 0.17 -13.18 -6.89
C ASN A 313 -0.03 -13.87 -8.23
N THR A 314 -1.26 -14.31 -8.47
CA THR A 314 -1.73 -14.94 -9.72
C THR A 314 -2.64 -13.99 -10.51
N VAL A 315 -2.62 -12.68 -10.18
CA VAL A 315 -3.35 -11.66 -10.94
C VAL A 315 -2.70 -11.55 -12.32
N PRO A 316 -3.47 -11.61 -13.42
CA PRO A 316 -2.92 -11.46 -14.75
C PRO A 316 -2.08 -10.18 -14.87
N LYS A 317 -0.89 -10.31 -15.45
CA LYS A 317 -0.12 -9.13 -15.86
C LYS A 317 -0.82 -8.48 -17.06
N PRO A 318 -0.78 -7.14 -17.18
CA PRO A 318 -1.32 -6.42 -18.33
C PRO A 318 -0.76 -6.91 -19.67
#